data_AF-V9EYQ8-F1
#
_entry.id   AF-V9EYQ8-F1
#
_cell.length_a   1.000
_cell.length_b   1.000
_cell.length_c   1.000
_cell.angle_alpha   90.00
_cell.angle_beta   90.00
_cell.angle_gamma   90.00
#
_symmetry.space_group_name_H-M   'P 1'
#
loop_
_entity.id
_entity.type
_entity.pdbx_description
1 polymer ?
#
loop_
_entity_poly.entity_id
_entity_poly.type
_entity_poly.pdbx_seq_one_letter_code
_entity_poly.pdbx_strand_id
1 'polypeptide(L)'
;MSMKASPAILTPFNSIARETTKKRFLRAEHVGNTGDNTTQDTNRGDDFNEDAEIGNANTSESEERGDTAAIQKLQSLKTFEKFKHSKTFKALSRSMSKATNTFSEKISSALPMKSKLKVWSNNGKSVSFVRKELEMDKLDDALLTQAKNFQFYDDYVTLQLPVWAKNELTPKEVIAELGLQGLSGAALTSNPNFKYYDEYLVKQALVWAKKDLDVDDILVSLDLNIIPVAVRSKAVNFKYYEEFVAGLMRSWTDNDVSVIDVMKKLKLNKLTGETLEKHPNYKYYKNYVKNNLKAWAADLKSYEFVVAKLGLRGKRGELLQTHPNVVFLEKLKKSADRYREKIWLQQSVTSYEAWKRLELERVHAITRPNSPTYAMYEHYVNLVDDAMVKLIESGEKNLPKLIDTNASPKELSVKAYIWAEKQRPEWYVKFSLGLEKLDETALKDAANYVYYMRYLDAKN
;
A
#
# COMPACT_ATOMS: atom_id res chain seq x y z
N MET A 1 -14.78 -55.20 47.64
CA MET A 1 -13.91 -54.43 46.72
C MET A 1 -14.81 -53.58 45.84
N SER A 2 -14.91 -52.28 46.16
CA SER A 2 -15.92 -51.37 45.58
C SER A 2 -15.21 -50.18 44.96
N MET A 3 -15.52 -49.91 43.69
CA MET A 3 -15.08 -48.74 42.95
C MET A 3 -15.70 -47.47 43.57
N LYS A 4 -14.88 -46.45 43.79
CA LYS A 4 -15.31 -45.06 43.95
C LYS A 4 -14.47 -44.16 43.06
N ALA A 5 -15.16 -43.30 42.32
CA ALA A 5 -14.61 -42.24 41.49
C ALA A 5 -14.47 -40.92 42.28
N SER A 6 -13.52 -40.08 41.83
CA SER A 6 -13.44 -38.59 41.84
C SER A 6 -12.04 -38.08 42.21
N PRO A 7 -11.66 -36.82 41.90
CA PRO A 7 -11.85 -36.03 40.68
C PRO A 7 -10.55 -35.29 40.24
N ALA A 8 -10.68 -34.44 39.22
CA ALA A 8 -9.64 -33.69 38.51
C ALA A 8 -8.70 -32.80 39.36
N ILE A 9 -7.46 -32.62 38.87
CA ILE A 9 -6.61 -31.44 39.12
C ILE A 9 -6.08 -30.95 37.77
N LEU A 10 -6.65 -29.83 37.31
CA LEU A 10 -6.09 -28.96 36.27
C LEU A 10 -5.11 -28.01 36.96
N THR A 11 -3.83 -28.08 36.59
CA THR A 11 -2.84 -27.05 36.94
C THR A 11 -2.73 -26.02 35.81
N PRO A 12 -2.60 -24.72 36.15
CA PRO A 12 -2.52 -23.65 35.17
C PRO A 12 -1.09 -23.54 34.62
N PHE A 13 -0.94 -23.62 33.29
CA PHE A 13 0.33 -23.25 32.66
C PHE A 13 0.38 -21.73 32.48
N ASN A 14 1.38 -21.15 33.13
CA ASN A 14 1.76 -19.74 33.12
C ASN A 14 1.88 -19.17 31.69
N SER A 15 1.28 -18.00 31.49
CA SER A 15 1.53 -17.16 30.32
C SER A 15 2.95 -16.62 30.39
N ILE A 16 3.84 -17.10 29.52
CA ILE A 16 5.07 -16.38 29.22
C ILE A 16 4.71 -15.32 28.19
N ALA A 17 4.87 -14.06 28.60
CA ALA A 17 4.74 -12.88 27.75
C ALA A 17 5.59 -13.05 26.49
N ARG A 18 4.94 -13.06 25.32
CA ARG A 18 5.65 -12.92 24.04
C ARG A 18 6.01 -11.45 23.87
N GLU A 19 7.29 -11.14 24.01
CA GLU A 19 7.88 -9.92 23.45
C GLU A 19 7.65 -9.93 21.94
N THR A 20 6.69 -9.12 21.48
CA THR A 20 6.53 -8.81 20.07
C THR A 20 7.63 -7.84 19.66
N THR A 21 8.77 -8.36 19.19
CA THR A 21 9.75 -7.55 18.48
C THR A 21 9.17 -7.17 17.12
N LYS A 22 8.38 -6.08 17.06
CA LYS A 22 8.05 -5.38 15.83
C LYS A 22 9.34 -4.81 15.25
N LYS A 23 9.96 -5.47 14.27
CA LYS A 23 10.99 -4.85 13.45
C LYS A 23 10.33 -3.73 12.62
N ARG A 24 10.70 -2.49 12.95
CA ARG A 24 10.44 -1.30 12.13
C ARG A 24 10.99 -1.54 10.73
N PHE A 25 10.17 -1.28 9.71
CA PHE A 25 10.65 -1.04 8.36
C PHE A 25 11.58 0.18 8.41
N LEU A 26 12.88 -0.05 8.23
CA LEU A 26 13.85 1.03 8.13
C LEU A 26 13.84 1.57 6.70
N ARG A 27 13.34 2.81 6.63
CA ARG A 27 13.56 3.86 5.65
C ARG A 27 15.03 3.87 5.18
N ALA A 28 15.27 3.73 3.88
CA ALA A 28 16.54 4.10 3.28
C ALA A 28 16.67 5.64 3.30
N GLU A 29 17.74 6.13 3.93
CA GLU A 29 18.10 7.55 3.89
C GLU A 29 18.82 7.86 2.57
N HIS A 30 18.31 8.87 1.87
CA HIS A 30 18.98 9.53 0.76
C HIS A 30 20.13 10.37 1.32
N VAL A 31 21.36 10.05 0.94
CA VAL A 31 22.47 11.01 0.93
C VAL A 31 22.78 11.32 -0.53
N GLY A 32 22.64 12.59 -0.89
CA GLY A 32 22.93 13.09 -2.22
C GLY A 32 24.43 13.20 -2.47
N ASN A 33 24.84 12.90 -3.70
CA ASN A 33 25.92 13.66 -4.31
C ASN A 33 25.69 13.77 -5.83
N THR A 34 25.90 14.97 -6.32
CA THR A 34 25.78 15.46 -7.69
C THR A 34 26.84 14.86 -8.62
N GLY A 35 26.45 14.57 -9.87
CA GLY A 35 27.37 14.29 -10.97
C GLY A 35 26.63 13.86 -12.22
N ASP A 36 26.56 14.77 -13.19
CA ASP A 36 26.05 14.56 -14.55
C ASP A 36 26.65 13.30 -15.20
N ASN A 37 25.81 12.52 -15.88
CA ASN A 37 26.03 12.20 -17.29
C ASN A 37 24.81 11.54 -17.94
N THR A 38 24.54 12.03 -19.14
CA THR A 38 23.50 11.66 -20.10
C THR A 38 23.69 10.23 -20.62
N THR A 39 22.61 9.44 -20.70
CA THR A 39 22.34 8.50 -21.79
C THR A 39 20.90 7.97 -21.71
N GLN A 40 20.23 7.96 -22.86
CA GLN A 40 18.94 7.32 -23.13
C GLN A 40 19.04 5.81 -22.87
N ASP A 41 18.04 5.18 -22.24
CA ASP A 41 17.00 4.44 -22.99
C ASP A 41 16.05 3.61 -22.10
N THR A 42 14.78 3.64 -22.50
CA THR A 42 13.69 2.65 -22.40
C THR A 42 13.24 2.01 -21.06
N ASN A 43 11.90 2.06 -20.90
CA ASN A 43 11.00 1.06 -20.31
C ASN A 43 11.10 0.76 -18.80
N ARG A 44 10.24 1.43 -18.04
CA ARG A 44 9.75 0.94 -16.74
C ARG A 44 8.27 1.31 -16.55
N GLY A 45 7.44 0.67 -17.37
CA GLY A 45 6.00 0.51 -17.16
C GLY A 45 5.70 -0.99 -17.21
N ASP A 46 4.62 -1.38 -16.55
CA ASP A 46 4.05 -2.73 -16.51
C ASP A 46 4.65 -3.71 -15.48
N ASP A 47 4.01 -3.71 -14.31
CA ASP A 47 3.77 -4.94 -13.53
C ASP A 47 2.52 -4.75 -12.66
N PHE A 48 1.41 -4.40 -13.32
CA PHE A 48 0.06 -4.36 -12.75
C PHE A 48 -0.94 -4.93 -13.76
N ASN A 49 -0.77 -6.19 -14.18
CA ASN A 49 -1.87 -7.02 -14.67
C ASN A 49 -1.41 -8.47 -14.89
N GLU A 50 -1.74 -9.34 -13.95
CA GLU A 50 -2.03 -10.74 -14.27
C GLU A 50 -3.36 -11.07 -13.59
N ASP A 51 -4.20 -11.80 -14.33
CA ASP A 51 -5.60 -12.17 -14.06
C ASP A 51 -6.66 -11.22 -14.64
N ALA A 52 -6.61 -11.01 -15.97
CA ALA A 52 -7.79 -10.66 -16.75
C ALA A 52 -8.57 -11.94 -17.09
N GLU A 53 -9.61 -12.25 -16.32
CA GLU A 53 -10.63 -13.22 -16.75
C GLU A 53 -11.71 -12.48 -17.56
N ILE A 54 -11.82 -12.88 -18.82
CA ILE A 54 -12.78 -12.41 -19.82
C ILE A 54 -14.14 -13.06 -19.53
N GLY A 55 -15.20 -12.25 -19.44
CA GLY A 55 -16.58 -12.70 -19.38
C GLY A 55 -17.48 -11.78 -20.20
N ASN A 56 -17.99 -12.32 -21.32
CA ASN A 56 -18.76 -11.65 -22.36
C ASN A 56 -20.03 -10.92 -21.89
N ALA A 57 -20.32 -9.83 -22.58
CA ALA A 57 -21.58 -9.10 -22.52
C ALA A 57 -22.71 -9.88 -23.22
N ASN A 58 -23.92 -9.80 -22.66
CA ASN A 58 -25.15 -9.75 -23.43
C ASN A 58 -26.16 -8.84 -22.70
N THR A 59 -26.74 -7.94 -23.48
CA THR A 59 -27.68 -6.89 -23.11
C THR A 59 -29.12 -7.43 -23.06
N SER A 60 -29.88 -7.01 -22.05
CA SER A 60 -31.31 -6.74 -22.20
C SER A 60 -31.72 -5.65 -21.20
N GLU A 61 -32.11 -4.51 -21.73
CA GLU A 61 -32.76 -3.42 -21.00
C GLU A 61 -34.15 -3.86 -20.51
N SER A 62 -34.51 -3.49 -19.27
CA SER A 62 -35.89 -3.15 -18.94
C SER A 62 -35.90 -2.18 -17.76
N GLU A 63 -36.72 -1.16 -17.92
CA GLU A 63 -36.82 0.06 -17.14
C GLU A 63 -37.38 -0.15 -15.73
N GLU A 64 -36.70 0.37 -14.71
CA GLU A 64 -37.31 0.84 -13.46
C GLU A 64 -36.38 1.89 -12.83
N ARG A 65 -36.31 3.07 -13.46
CA ARG A 65 -35.59 4.26 -12.96
C ARG A 65 -36.61 5.35 -12.64
N GLY A 66 -37.03 5.42 -11.38
CA GLY A 66 -37.82 6.53 -10.86
C GLY A 66 -37.42 6.93 -9.44
N ASP A 67 -37.32 5.95 -8.54
CA ASP A 67 -37.37 6.27 -7.11
C ASP A 67 -36.01 6.39 -6.41
N THR A 68 -34.95 5.74 -6.92
CA THR A 68 -33.61 5.77 -6.30
C THR A 68 -32.85 7.08 -6.49
N ALA A 69 -33.06 7.78 -7.62
CA ALA A 69 -32.41 9.06 -7.91
C ALA A 69 -32.99 10.22 -7.07
N ALA A 70 -34.29 10.19 -6.79
CA ALA A 70 -34.95 11.19 -5.95
C ALA A 70 -34.50 11.07 -4.48
N ILE A 71 -34.31 9.85 -3.97
CA ILE A 71 -33.86 9.59 -2.60
C ILE A 71 -32.38 10.01 -2.41
N GLN A 72 -31.51 9.79 -3.40
CA GLN A 72 -30.11 10.28 -3.35
C GLN A 72 -30.02 11.81 -3.36
N LYS A 73 -30.84 12.49 -4.17
CA LYS A 73 -30.89 13.96 -4.23
C LYS A 73 -31.39 14.59 -2.91
N LEU A 74 -32.34 13.93 -2.23
CA LEU A 74 -32.86 14.34 -0.93
C LEU A 74 -31.85 14.12 0.21
N GLN A 75 -31.02 13.07 0.14
CA GLN A 75 -29.96 12.84 1.11
C GLN A 75 -28.81 13.82 0.93
N SER A 76 -28.40 14.16 -0.30
CA SER A 76 -27.33 15.14 -0.57
C SER A 76 -27.68 16.56 -0.11
N LEU A 77 -28.95 16.96 -0.21
CA LEU A 77 -29.41 18.28 0.26
C LEU A 77 -29.38 18.41 1.79
N LYS A 78 -29.69 17.33 2.51
CA LYS A 78 -29.63 17.31 3.98
C LYS A 78 -28.20 17.34 4.52
N THR A 79 -27.24 16.73 3.81
CA THR A 79 -25.82 16.76 4.18
C THR A 79 -25.18 18.13 3.93
N PHE A 80 -25.59 18.81 2.85
CA PHE A 80 -25.11 20.15 2.50
C PHE A 80 -25.55 21.23 3.52
N GLU A 81 -26.79 21.16 4.01
CA GLU A 81 -27.29 22.09 5.05
C GLU A 81 -26.59 21.90 6.41
N LYS A 82 -26.14 20.68 6.74
CA LYS A 82 -25.32 20.44 7.94
C LYS A 82 -23.94 21.07 7.85
N PHE A 83 -23.35 21.17 6.65
CA PHE A 83 -22.01 21.72 6.46
C PHE A 83 -21.98 23.26 6.63
N LYS A 84 -23.03 23.96 6.18
CA LYS A 84 -23.16 25.43 6.31
C LYS A 84 -23.30 25.93 7.75
N HIS A 85 -23.80 25.09 8.67
CA HIS A 85 -24.10 25.49 10.05
C HIS A 85 -23.02 25.11 11.07
N SER A 86 -21.89 24.54 10.64
CA SER A 86 -20.78 24.27 11.56
C SER A 86 -20.21 25.58 12.12
N LYS A 87 -19.90 25.60 13.43
CA LYS A 87 -19.34 26.77 14.14
C LYS A 87 -18.01 27.24 13.52
N THR A 88 -17.32 26.36 12.80
CA THR A 88 -16.09 26.60 12.04
C THR A 88 -16.33 27.53 10.83
N PHE A 89 -17.46 27.40 10.13
CA PHE A 89 -17.77 28.20 8.93
C PHE A 89 -18.10 29.66 9.25
N LYS A 90 -18.79 29.93 10.37
CA LYS A 90 -19.11 31.31 10.80
C LYS A 90 -17.89 32.07 11.37
N ALA A 91 -16.93 31.36 11.96
CA ALA A 91 -15.68 31.98 12.45
C ALA A 91 -14.75 32.40 11.30
N LEU A 92 -14.76 31.67 10.18
CA LEU A 92 -13.89 31.90 9.02
C LEU A 92 -14.21 33.22 8.28
N SER A 93 -15.49 33.58 8.15
CA SER A 93 -15.89 34.85 7.50
C SER A 93 -15.49 36.11 8.28
N ARG A 94 -15.28 35.99 9.60
CA ARG A 94 -14.98 37.14 10.48
C ARG A 94 -13.48 37.31 10.78
N SER A 95 -12.66 36.27 10.57
CA SER A 95 -11.24 36.31 10.88
C SER A 95 -10.36 36.91 9.78
N MET A 96 -10.88 37.13 8.57
CA MET A 96 -10.08 37.59 7.42
C MET A 96 -9.99 39.12 7.26
N SER A 97 -10.57 39.92 8.18
CA SER A 97 -10.75 41.36 7.92
C SER A 97 -10.04 42.32 8.87
N LYS A 98 -9.38 41.89 9.95
CA LYS A 98 -8.80 42.85 10.91
C LYS A 98 -7.54 42.34 11.60
N ALA A 99 -6.37 42.72 11.06
CA ALA A 99 -5.25 43.30 11.82
C ALA A 99 -4.08 43.72 10.90
N THR A 100 -3.75 45.03 10.95
CA THR A 100 -2.45 45.68 10.63
C THR A 100 -1.87 45.60 9.20
N ASN A 101 -2.41 46.37 8.24
CA ASN A 101 -1.90 46.45 6.86
C ASN A 101 -0.94 47.65 6.55
N THR A 102 -0.84 48.67 7.40
CA THR A 102 -0.25 49.95 6.95
C THR A 102 1.28 50.05 7.01
N PHE A 103 1.98 49.26 7.84
CA PHE A 103 3.44 49.34 7.96
C PHE A 103 4.18 48.37 7.04
N SER A 104 3.63 47.17 6.85
CA SER A 104 4.18 46.15 5.93
C SER A 104 4.07 46.56 4.46
N GLU A 105 3.00 47.27 4.06
CA GLU A 105 2.80 47.70 2.67
C GLU A 105 3.80 48.80 2.25
N LYS A 106 4.15 49.71 3.16
CA LYS A 106 5.14 50.77 2.90
C LYS A 106 6.58 50.25 2.80
N ILE A 107 6.92 49.18 3.52
CA ILE A 107 8.27 48.59 3.46
C ILE A 107 8.39 47.64 2.26
N SER A 108 7.29 47.01 1.84
CA SER A 108 7.27 46.11 0.68
C SER A 108 7.73 46.78 -0.62
N SER A 109 7.48 48.08 -0.82
CA SER A 109 7.86 48.78 -2.06
C SER A 109 9.37 48.81 -2.31
N ALA A 110 10.20 48.86 -1.25
CA ALA A 110 11.66 48.98 -1.32
C ALA A 110 12.42 47.65 -1.33
N LEU A 111 11.73 46.50 -1.21
CA LEU A 111 12.36 45.18 -1.15
C LEU A 111 12.62 44.57 -2.55
N PRO A 112 13.62 43.69 -2.69
CA PRO A 112 13.76 42.83 -3.87
C PRO A 112 12.51 41.96 -4.08
N MET A 113 12.15 41.67 -5.33
CA MET A 113 10.89 40.99 -5.67
C MET A 113 10.69 39.68 -4.89
N LYS A 114 11.70 38.82 -4.80
CA LYS A 114 11.63 37.56 -4.03
C LYS A 114 11.22 37.77 -2.56
N SER A 115 11.72 38.84 -1.93
CA SER A 115 11.34 39.20 -0.56
C SER A 115 9.90 39.72 -0.49
N LYS A 116 9.45 40.49 -1.50
CA LYS A 116 8.04 40.93 -1.61
C LYS A 116 7.10 39.73 -1.69
N LEU A 117 7.40 38.73 -2.51
CA LEU A 117 6.58 37.52 -2.64
C LEU A 117 6.38 36.81 -1.30
N LYS A 118 7.46 36.66 -0.52
CA LYS A 118 7.38 36.05 0.81
C LYS A 118 6.52 36.87 1.78
N VAL A 119 6.65 38.21 1.75
CA VAL A 119 5.80 39.12 2.55
C VAL A 119 4.34 39.00 2.14
N TRP A 120 4.03 39.05 0.84
CA TRP A 120 2.68 38.89 0.32
C TRP A 120 2.09 37.52 0.69
N SER A 121 2.92 36.47 0.65
CA SER A 121 2.52 35.11 1.01
C SER A 121 2.17 35.00 2.49
N ASN A 122 3.00 35.56 3.37
CA ASN A 122 2.78 35.57 4.81
C ASN A 122 1.55 36.42 5.21
N ASN A 123 1.28 37.48 4.45
CA ASN A 123 0.12 38.35 4.68
C ASN A 123 -1.17 37.81 4.02
N GLY A 124 -1.14 36.62 3.40
CA GLY A 124 -2.31 36.00 2.80
C GLY A 124 -2.92 36.82 1.67
N LYS A 125 -2.10 37.52 0.88
CA LYS A 125 -2.59 38.19 -0.34
C LYS A 125 -3.12 37.12 -1.33
N SER A 126 -4.08 37.49 -2.19
CA SER A 126 -4.63 36.56 -3.17
C SER A 126 -3.72 36.43 -4.39
N VAL A 127 -3.88 35.34 -5.14
CA VAL A 127 -3.17 35.15 -6.41
C VAL A 127 -3.55 36.24 -7.42
N SER A 128 -4.82 36.67 -7.41
CA SER A 128 -5.31 37.77 -8.24
C SER A 128 -4.65 39.11 -7.92
N PHE A 129 -4.39 39.39 -6.62
CA PHE A 129 -3.65 40.59 -6.21
C PHE A 129 -2.23 40.56 -6.76
N VAL A 130 -1.51 39.44 -6.60
CA VAL A 130 -0.14 39.32 -7.09
C VAL A 130 -0.07 39.39 -8.61
N ARG A 131 -1.02 38.77 -9.32
CA ARG A 131 -1.12 38.86 -10.78
C ARG A 131 -1.27 40.32 -11.23
N LYS A 132 -2.05 41.14 -10.52
CA LYS A 132 -2.18 42.57 -10.79
C LYS A 132 -0.90 43.36 -10.47
N GLU A 133 -0.27 43.12 -9.33
CA GLU A 133 0.99 43.78 -8.95
C GLU A 133 2.17 43.42 -9.86
N LEU A 134 2.12 42.27 -10.53
CA LEU A 134 3.08 41.86 -11.54
C LEU A 134 2.72 42.34 -12.96
N GLU A 135 1.65 43.13 -13.11
CA GLU A 135 1.13 43.66 -14.38
C GLU A 135 0.70 42.56 -15.37
N MET A 136 0.19 41.45 -14.84
CA MET A 136 -0.22 40.25 -15.59
C MET A 136 -1.75 40.03 -15.60
N ASP A 137 -2.53 40.97 -15.07
CA ASP A 137 -3.99 40.88 -14.93
C ASP A 137 -4.74 40.93 -16.27
N LYS A 138 -4.12 41.52 -17.30
CA LYS A 138 -4.69 41.63 -18.65
C LYS A 138 -4.27 40.51 -19.61
N LEU A 139 -3.36 39.64 -19.18
CA LEU A 139 -2.92 38.51 -20.00
C LEU A 139 -3.97 37.43 -19.97
N ASP A 140 -4.27 36.83 -21.11
CA ASP A 140 -5.01 35.57 -21.14
C ASP A 140 -4.15 34.44 -20.55
N ASP A 141 -4.79 33.32 -20.22
CA ASP A 141 -4.10 32.20 -19.60
C ASP A 141 -3.10 31.52 -20.56
N ALA A 142 -3.28 31.65 -21.87
CA ALA A 142 -2.38 31.08 -22.87
C ALA A 142 -1.05 31.84 -22.96
N LEU A 143 -1.08 33.16 -22.78
CA LEU A 143 0.08 34.04 -22.80
C LEU A 143 0.73 34.19 -21.42
N LEU A 144 0.09 33.68 -20.36
CA LEU A 144 0.57 33.79 -18.98
C LEU A 144 2.01 33.30 -18.82
N THR A 145 2.33 32.15 -19.43
CA THR A 145 3.66 31.52 -19.34
C THR A 145 4.76 32.25 -20.12
N GLN A 146 4.39 33.11 -21.06
CA GLN A 146 5.31 33.90 -21.88
C GLN A 146 5.65 35.25 -21.25
N ALA A 147 4.94 35.63 -20.19
CA ALA A 147 5.16 36.89 -19.50
C ALA A 147 6.52 36.90 -18.81
N LYS A 148 7.27 38.00 -18.97
CA LYS A 148 8.59 38.19 -18.33
C LYS A 148 8.55 38.00 -16.81
N ASN A 149 7.43 38.35 -16.17
CA ASN A 149 7.25 38.26 -14.73
C ASN A 149 6.62 36.94 -14.25
N PHE A 150 6.35 35.99 -15.16
CA PHE A 150 5.69 34.72 -14.83
C PHE A 150 6.45 33.91 -13.78
N GLN A 151 7.79 33.94 -13.79
CA GLN A 151 8.58 33.24 -12.77
C GLN A 151 8.26 33.71 -11.35
N PHE A 152 8.00 35.01 -11.14
CA PHE A 152 7.62 35.53 -9.82
C PHE A 152 6.21 35.11 -9.41
N TYR A 153 5.30 35.02 -10.38
CA TYR A 153 3.98 34.45 -10.15
C TYR A 153 4.08 32.96 -9.78
N ASP A 154 4.89 32.19 -10.50
CA ASP A 154 5.13 30.76 -10.26
C ASP A 154 5.72 30.49 -8.88
N ASP A 155 6.76 31.24 -8.51
CA ASP A 155 7.36 31.22 -7.17
C ASP A 155 6.32 31.52 -6.09
N TYR A 156 5.46 32.53 -6.33
CA TYR A 156 4.44 32.94 -5.37
C TYR A 156 3.37 31.86 -5.15
N VAL A 157 2.79 31.32 -6.22
CA VAL A 157 1.74 30.30 -6.10
C VAL A 157 2.31 29.03 -5.44
N THR A 158 3.55 28.67 -5.75
CA THR A 158 4.25 27.55 -5.08
C THR A 158 4.40 27.77 -3.58
N LEU A 159 4.71 28.99 -3.14
CA LEU A 159 4.76 29.36 -1.71
C LEU A 159 3.38 29.29 -1.04
N GLN A 160 2.30 29.48 -1.79
CA GLN A 160 0.94 29.42 -1.26
C GLN A 160 0.45 27.99 -1.01
N LEU A 161 0.89 26.99 -1.77
CA LEU A 161 0.46 25.59 -1.61
C LEU A 161 0.50 25.06 -0.16
N PRO A 162 1.61 25.19 0.60
CA PRO A 162 1.63 24.76 2.00
C PRO A 162 0.74 25.62 2.91
N VAL A 163 0.56 26.91 2.59
CA VAL A 163 -0.33 27.81 3.34
C VAL A 163 -1.79 27.38 3.14
N TRP A 164 -2.18 27.10 1.90
CA TRP A 164 -3.51 26.61 1.55
C TRP A 164 -3.82 25.26 2.19
N ALA A 165 -2.83 24.36 2.22
CA ALA A 165 -2.98 23.06 2.86
C ALA A 165 -3.13 23.20 4.39
N LYS A 166 -2.31 24.05 5.01
CA LYS A 166 -2.40 24.37 6.45
C LYS A 166 -3.75 25.00 6.82
N ASN A 167 -4.28 25.84 5.95
CA ASN A 167 -5.58 26.49 6.13
C ASN A 167 -6.76 25.62 5.67
N GLU A 168 -6.49 24.41 5.17
CA GLU A 168 -7.48 23.44 4.73
C GLU A 168 -8.46 23.99 3.68
N LEU A 169 -7.95 24.76 2.72
CA LEU A 169 -8.77 25.26 1.62
C LEU A 169 -9.49 24.11 0.91
N THR A 170 -10.73 24.35 0.51
CA THR A 170 -11.49 23.41 -0.30
C THR A 170 -10.98 23.40 -1.74
N PRO A 171 -11.17 22.32 -2.49
CA PRO A 171 -10.82 22.28 -3.91
C PRO A 171 -11.46 23.42 -4.71
N LYS A 172 -12.68 23.85 -4.34
CA LYS A 172 -13.39 24.99 -4.95
C LYS A 172 -12.71 26.33 -4.67
N GLU A 173 -12.22 26.53 -3.45
CA GLU A 173 -11.48 27.75 -3.10
C GLU A 173 -10.14 27.81 -3.82
N VAL A 174 -9.43 26.69 -3.96
CA VAL A 174 -8.18 26.64 -4.73
C VAL A 174 -8.41 26.88 -6.22
N ILE A 175 -9.44 26.27 -6.82
CA ILE A 175 -9.89 26.60 -8.18
C ILE A 175 -10.17 28.10 -8.29
N ALA A 176 -10.76 28.69 -7.25
CA ALA A 176 -11.10 30.09 -7.28
C ALA A 176 -9.91 31.04 -7.20
N GLU A 177 -8.94 30.75 -6.32
CA GLU A 177 -7.67 31.48 -6.23
C GLU A 177 -6.88 31.38 -7.53
N LEU A 178 -6.88 30.21 -8.18
CA LEU A 178 -6.14 29.97 -9.42
C LEU A 178 -6.85 30.50 -10.68
N GLY A 179 -8.06 31.07 -10.54
CA GLY A 179 -8.82 31.58 -11.68
C GLY A 179 -9.34 30.48 -12.62
N LEU A 180 -9.53 29.26 -12.12
CA LEU A 180 -9.91 28.08 -12.91
C LEU A 180 -11.42 27.84 -12.93
N GLN A 181 -12.24 28.76 -12.41
CA GLN A 181 -13.70 28.59 -12.33
C GLN A 181 -14.31 28.42 -13.72
N GLY A 182 -15.25 27.47 -13.83
CA GLY A 182 -15.97 27.19 -15.08
C GLY A 182 -15.18 26.37 -16.11
N LEU A 183 -13.88 26.14 -15.91
CA LEU A 183 -13.09 25.24 -16.75
C LEU A 183 -13.39 23.78 -16.41
N SER A 184 -13.42 22.91 -17.43
CA SER A 184 -13.59 21.47 -17.27
C SER A 184 -12.88 20.70 -18.38
N GLY A 185 -12.68 19.39 -18.19
CA GLY A 185 -12.07 18.51 -19.18
C GLY A 185 -10.70 19.03 -19.66
N ALA A 186 -10.48 19.00 -20.97
CA ALA A 186 -9.23 19.44 -21.59
C ALA A 186 -8.92 20.93 -21.36
N ALA A 187 -9.93 21.79 -21.26
CA ALA A 187 -9.75 23.22 -20.99
C ALA A 187 -9.19 23.46 -19.58
N LEU A 188 -9.59 22.64 -18.60
CA LEU A 188 -9.03 22.69 -17.25
C LEU A 188 -7.60 22.14 -17.24
N THR A 189 -7.37 20.95 -17.79
CA THR A 189 -6.06 20.28 -17.67
C THR A 189 -4.95 20.91 -18.49
N SER A 190 -5.28 21.68 -19.54
CA SER A 190 -4.30 22.41 -20.36
C SER A 190 -3.98 23.80 -19.82
N ASN A 191 -4.73 24.28 -18.81
CA ASN A 191 -4.49 25.60 -18.24
C ASN A 191 -3.16 25.60 -17.46
N PRO A 192 -2.27 26.61 -17.63
CA PRO A 192 -0.99 26.66 -16.93
C PRO A 192 -1.08 26.62 -15.41
N ASN A 193 -2.18 27.11 -14.82
CA ASN A 193 -2.40 27.08 -13.38
C ASN A 193 -2.86 25.70 -12.86
N PHE A 194 -3.27 24.78 -13.74
CA PHE A 194 -3.72 23.46 -13.32
C PHE A 194 -2.64 22.67 -12.58
N LYS A 195 -1.35 22.89 -12.89
CA LYS A 195 -0.25 22.23 -12.19
C LYS A 195 -0.26 22.48 -10.68
N TYR A 196 -0.66 23.67 -10.23
CA TYR A 196 -0.72 24.01 -8.81
C TYR A 196 -1.93 23.38 -8.13
N TYR A 197 -3.06 23.31 -8.84
CA TYR A 197 -4.25 22.60 -8.36
C TYR A 197 -3.97 21.11 -8.19
N ASP A 198 -3.28 20.51 -9.16
CA ASP A 198 -2.85 19.12 -9.14
C ASP A 198 -1.91 18.84 -7.96
N GLU A 199 -0.85 19.63 -7.81
CA GLU A 199 0.10 19.49 -6.71
C GLU A 199 -0.57 19.65 -5.34
N TYR A 200 -1.47 20.63 -5.21
CA TYR A 200 -2.26 20.84 -4.01
C TYR A 200 -3.09 19.60 -3.66
N LEU A 201 -3.87 19.09 -4.61
CA LEU A 201 -4.80 17.99 -4.35
C LEU A 201 -4.11 16.66 -4.09
N VAL A 202 -2.97 16.36 -4.74
CA VAL A 202 -2.18 15.17 -4.42
C VAL A 202 -1.75 15.20 -2.95
N LYS A 203 -1.25 16.34 -2.46
CA LYS A 203 -0.86 16.51 -1.06
C LYS A 203 -2.06 16.45 -0.12
N GLN A 204 -3.15 17.12 -0.49
CA GLN A 204 -4.36 17.20 0.31
C GLN A 204 -5.06 15.83 0.44
N ALA A 205 -5.08 15.01 -0.62
CA ALA A 205 -5.59 13.65 -0.58
C ALA A 205 -4.90 12.79 0.49
N LEU A 206 -3.58 12.92 0.64
CA LEU A 206 -2.83 12.25 1.68
C LEU A 206 -3.14 12.79 3.09
N VAL A 207 -3.42 14.08 3.23
CA VAL A 207 -3.87 14.68 4.51
C VAL A 207 -5.25 14.15 4.89
N TRP A 208 -6.20 14.12 3.95
CA TRP A 208 -7.52 13.53 4.17
C TRP A 208 -7.43 12.05 4.56
N ALA A 209 -6.55 11.29 3.93
CA ALA A 209 -6.32 9.89 4.25
C ALA A 209 -5.75 9.69 5.66
N LYS A 210 -4.78 10.53 6.08
CA LYS A 210 -4.24 10.51 7.45
C LYS A 210 -5.29 10.84 8.51
N LYS A 211 -6.25 11.70 8.17
CA LYS A 211 -7.40 12.04 9.02
C LYS A 211 -8.51 10.99 9.00
N ASP A 212 -8.35 9.92 8.20
CA ASP A 212 -9.33 8.83 8.05
C ASP A 212 -10.75 9.34 7.72
N LEU A 213 -10.83 10.34 6.81
CA LEU A 213 -12.10 10.94 6.41
C LEU A 213 -13.01 9.94 5.68
N ASP A 214 -14.31 10.22 5.68
CA ASP A 214 -15.29 9.36 5.03
C ASP A 214 -15.21 9.46 3.50
N VAL A 215 -15.34 8.32 2.81
CA VAL A 215 -15.26 8.28 1.34
C VAL A 215 -16.35 9.12 0.67
N ASP A 216 -17.54 9.25 1.29
CA ASP A 216 -18.63 10.05 0.74
C ASP A 216 -18.33 11.55 0.84
N ASP A 217 -17.70 11.98 1.94
CA ASP A 217 -17.29 13.38 2.13
C ASP A 217 -16.23 13.79 1.10
N ILE A 218 -15.31 12.88 0.77
CA ILE A 218 -14.31 13.13 -0.29
C ILE A 218 -14.93 13.15 -1.67
N LEU A 219 -15.90 12.28 -1.95
CA LEU A 219 -16.64 12.34 -3.22
C LEU A 219 -17.37 13.68 -3.39
N VAL A 220 -17.95 14.22 -2.31
CA VAL A 220 -18.54 15.57 -2.33
C VAL A 220 -17.48 16.65 -2.52
N SER A 221 -16.37 16.57 -1.79
CA SER A 221 -15.28 17.56 -1.86
C SER A 221 -14.67 17.67 -3.25
N LEU A 222 -14.61 16.56 -3.98
CA LEU A 222 -14.08 16.48 -5.34
C LEU A 222 -15.14 16.66 -6.45
N ASP A 223 -16.40 16.95 -6.08
CA ASP A 223 -17.57 17.01 -6.97
C ASP A 223 -17.77 15.72 -7.80
N LEU A 224 -17.31 14.58 -7.28
CA LEU A 224 -17.49 13.27 -7.91
C LEU A 224 -18.86 12.65 -7.60
N ASN A 225 -19.52 13.12 -6.54
CA ASN A 225 -20.85 12.66 -6.14
C ASN A 225 -21.96 13.02 -7.16
N ILE A 226 -21.79 14.12 -7.90
CA ILE A 226 -22.73 14.55 -8.96
C ILE A 226 -22.49 13.84 -10.29
N ILE A 227 -21.37 13.10 -10.43
CA ILE A 227 -21.03 12.36 -11.63
C ILE A 227 -21.58 10.93 -11.52
N PRO A 228 -22.30 10.43 -12.55
CA PRO A 228 -22.80 9.06 -12.55
C PRO A 228 -21.68 8.05 -12.35
N VAL A 229 -21.93 7.04 -11.50
CA VAL A 229 -20.94 6.05 -11.08
C VAL A 229 -20.21 5.40 -12.27
N ALA A 230 -20.95 5.08 -13.35
CA ALA A 230 -20.43 4.41 -14.54
C ALA A 230 -19.35 5.21 -15.30
N VAL A 231 -19.32 6.53 -15.15
CA VAL A 231 -18.35 7.42 -15.85
C VAL A 231 -17.45 8.18 -14.89
N ARG A 232 -17.65 8.04 -13.57
CA ARG A 232 -16.90 8.76 -12.54
C ARG A 232 -15.40 8.56 -12.64
N SER A 233 -14.93 7.37 -13.03
CA SER A 233 -13.51 7.08 -13.19
C SER A 233 -12.81 7.89 -14.28
N LYS A 234 -13.58 8.49 -15.20
CA LYS A 234 -13.06 9.34 -16.28
C LYS A 234 -12.99 10.83 -15.89
N ALA A 235 -13.50 11.20 -14.71
CA ALA A 235 -13.49 12.58 -14.25
C ALA A 235 -12.05 13.01 -13.88
N VAL A 236 -11.69 14.26 -14.20
CA VAL A 236 -10.36 14.83 -13.89
C VAL A 236 -9.99 14.66 -12.42
N ASN A 237 -10.95 14.86 -11.51
CA ASN A 237 -10.71 14.78 -10.07
C ASN A 237 -10.67 13.35 -9.51
N PHE A 238 -11.02 12.33 -10.30
CA PHE A 238 -11.08 10.95 -9.81
C PHE A 238 -9.71 10.44 -9.35
N LYS A 239 -8.62 10.84 -10.02
CA LYS A 239 -7.26 10.45 -9.62
C LYS A 239 -6.92 10.85 -8.18
N TYR A 240 -7.44 11.97 -7.69
CA TYR A 240 -7.21 12.41 -6.30
C TYR A 240 -8.02 11.58 -5.29
N TYR A 241 -9.19 11.09 -5.69
CA TYR A 241 -9.92 10.10 -4.91
C TYR A 241 -9.11 8.79 -4.81
N GLU A 242 -8.49 8.34 -5.91
CA GLU A 242 -7.64 7.15 -5.88
C GLU A 242 -6.42 7.33 -4.98
N GLU A 243 -5.75 8.49 -5.02
CA GLU A 243 -4.62 8.78 -4.12
C GLU A 243 -5.07 8.81 -2.64
N PHE A 244 -6.24 9.40 -2.37
CA PHE A 244 -6.83 9.39 -1.03
C PHE A 244 -7.09 7.96 -0.54
N VAL A 245 -7.74 7.12 -1.37
CA VAL A 245 -8.02 5.72 -1.03
C VAL A 245 -6.74 4.91 -0.87
N ALA A 246 -5.72 5.15 -1.71
CA ALA A 246 -4.40 4.53 -1.56
C ALA A 246 -3.74 4.91 -0.22
N GLY A 247 -3.84 6.19 0.17
CA GLY A 247 -3.43 6.67 1.49
C GLY A 247 -4.18 5.98 2.64
N LEU A 248 -5.49 5.80 2.51
CA LEU A 248 -6.30 5.05 3.48
C LEU A 248 -5.82 3.60 3.60
N MET A 249 -5.59 2.90 2.48
CA MET A 249 -5.10 1.52 2.51
C MET A 249 -3.77 1.38 3.25
N ARG A 250 -2.83 2.31 3.04
CA ARG A 250 -1.55 2.35 3.76
C ARG A 250 -1.79 2.54 5.27
N SER A 251 -2.54 3.58 5.64
CA SER A 251 -2.86 3.89 7.04
C SER A 251 -3.59 2.72 7.73
N TRP A 252 -4.57 2.12 7.08
CA TRP A 252 -5.34 1.00 7.63
C TRP A 252 -4.48 -0.26 7.83
N THR A 253 -3.52 -0.49 6.93
CA THR A 253 -2.54 -1.57 7.07
C THR A 253 -1.63 -1.32 8.28
N ASP A 254 -1.08 -0.11 8.41
CA ASP A 254 -0.20 0.26 9.53
C ASP A 254 -0.89 0.16 10.89
N ASN A 255 -2.21 0.38 10.92
CA ASN A 255 -3.04 0.35 12.11
C ASN A 255 -3.80 -0.98 12.34
N ASP A 256 -3.52 -2.05 11.56
CA ASP A 256 -4.23 -3.36 11.59
C ASP A 256 -5.77 -3.21 11.61
N VAL A 257 -6.31 -2.30 10.80
CA VAL A 257 -7.76 -2.10 10.69
C VAL A 257 -8.39 -3.38 10.12
N SER A 258 -9.45 -3.87 10.77
CA SER A 258 -10.07 -5.13 10.41
C SER A 258 -10.68 -5.08 9.00
N VAL A 259 -10.66 -6.20 8.27
CA VAL A 259 -11.29 -6.27 6.94
C VAL A 259 -12.80 -5.99 6.98
N ILE A 260 -13.46 -6.21 8.13
CA ILE A 260 -14.88 -5.91 8.31
C ILE A 260 -15.08 -4.40 8.42
N ASP A 261 -14.23 -3.71 9.18
CA ASP A 261 -14.26 -2.26 9.29
C ASP A 261 -13.90 -1.58 7.98
N VAL A 262 -12.91 -2.10 7.24
CA VAL A 262 -12.56 -1.61 5.90
C VAL A 262 -13.75 -1.76 4.94
N MET A 263 -14.44 -2.90 4.94
CA MET A 263 -15.63 -3.11 4.12
C MET A 263 -16.73 -2.09 4.44
N LYS A 264 -16.92 -1.77 5.73
CA LYS A 264 -17.88 -0.75 6.20
C LYS A 264 -17.46 0.67 5.80
N LYS A 265 -16.19 1.03 6.01
CA LYS A 265 -15.62 2.34 5.64
C LYS A 265 -15.71 2.61 4.14
N LEU A 266 -15.61 1.57 3.32
CA LEU A 266 -15.79 1.63 1.86
C LEU A 266 -17.25 1.54 1.40
N LYS A 267 -18.22 1.49 2.33
CA LYS A 267 -19.68 1.40 2.11
C LYS A 267 -20.14 0.11 1.42
N LEU A 268 -19.39 -0.98 1.59
CA LEU A 268 -19.64 -2.25 0.90
C LEU A 268 -20.42 -3.26 1.76
N ASN A 269 -20.48 -3.05 3.08
CA ASN A 269 -20.95 -4.06 4.05
C ASN A 269 -22.45 -4.42 3.95
N LYS A 270 -23.23 -3.69 3.15
CA LYS A 270 -24.65 -3.98 2.88
C LYS A 270 -24.90 -4.51 1.47
N LEU A 271 -23.84 -4.62 0.65
CA LEU A 271 -23.92 -5.06 -0.74
C LEU A 271 -23.57 -6.54 -0.84
N THR A 272 -24.21 -7.24 -1.78
CA THR A 272 -23.96 -8.66 -2.06
C THR A 272 -24.10 -8.93 -3.56
N GLY A 273 -23.57 -10.08 -4.02
CA GLY A 273 -23.63 -10.49 -5.42
C GLY A 273 -23.10 -9.43 -6.38
N GLU A 274 -23.78 -9.30 -7.52
CA GLU A 274 -23.39 -8.39 -8.60
C GLU A 274 -23.30 -6.92 -8.16
N THR A 275 -24.17 -6.49 -7.24
CA THR A 275 -24.15 -5.10 -6.73
C THR A 275 -22.86 -4.77 -5.97
N LEU A 276 -22.28 -5.75 -5.27
CA LEU A 276 -21.00 -5.61 -4.60
C LEU A 276 -19.87 -5.61 -5.63
N GLU A 277 -19.89 -6.56 -6.57
CA GLU A 277 -18.82 -6.75 -7.55
C GLU A 277 -18.65 -5.54 -8.47
N LYS A 278 -19.75 -4.91 -8.88
CA LYS A 278 -19.74 -3.71 -9.72
C LYS A 278 -19.49 -2.42 -8.94
N HIS A 279 -19.45 -2.46 -7.61
CA HIS A 279 -19.23 -1.25 -6.82
C HIS A 279 -17.80 -0.71 -7.01
N PRO A 280 -17.59 0.59 -7.29
CA PRO A 280 -16.26 1.15 -7.58
C PRO A 280 -15.23 0.90 -6.47
N ASN A 281 -15.67 0.88 -5.22
CA ASN A 281 -14.77 0.68 -4.08
C ASN A 281 -14.40 -0.79 -3.84
N TYR A 282 -15.09 -1.74 -4.47
CA TYR A 282 -14.84 -3.16 -4.23
C TYR A 282 -13.43 -3.58 -4.69
N LYS A 283 -12.89 -2.94 -5.74
CA LYS A 283 -11.50 -3.19 -6.19
C LYS A 283 -10.48 -2.92 -5.08
N TYR A 284 -10.66 -1.84 -4.31
CA TYR A 284 -9.76 -1.49 -3.20
C TYR A 284 -9.91 -2.47 -2.04
N TYR A 285 -11.16 -2.85 -1.72
CA TYR A 285 -11.43 -3.87 -0.69
C TYR A 285 -10.78 -5.22 -1.04
N LYS A 286 -10.99 -5.70 -2.26
CA LYS A 286 -10.41 -6.95 -2.77
C LYS A 286 -8.88 -6.92 -2.67
N ASN A 287 -8.25 -5.80 -3.01
CA ASN A 287 -6.81 -5.63 -2.87
C ASN A 287 -6.35 -5.66 -1.40
N TYR A 288 -7.04 -4.95 -0.51
CA TYR A 288 -6.75 -4.93 0.92
C TYR A 288 -6.82 -6.33 1.55
N VAL A 289 -7.89 -7.09 1.25
CA VAL A 289 -8.05 -8.46 1.75
C VAL A 289 -6.97 -9.38 1.16
N LYS A 290 -6.69 -9.29 -0.15
CA LYS A 290 -5.61 -10.08 -0.79
C LYS A 290 -4.25 -9.85 -0.13
N ASN A 291 -3.91 -8.61 0.21
CA ASN A 291 -2.64 -8.30 0.87
C ASN A 291 -2.58 -8.87 2.29
N ASN A 292 -3.70 -8.81 3.02
CA ASN A 292 -3.83 -9.49 4.32
C ASN A 292 -3.66 -11.01 4.19
N LEU A 293 -4.29 -11.66 3.20
CA LEU A 293 -4.10 -13.10 2.96
C LEU A 293 -2.64 -13.46 2.69
N LYS A 294 -1.92 -12.65 1.90
CA LYS A 294 -0.49 -12.86 1.64
C LYS A 294 0.33 -12.78 2.93
N ALA A 295 0.12 -11.74 3.73
CA ALA A 295 0.81 -11.56 5.00
C ALA A 295 0.49 -12.70 5.98
N TRP A 296 -0.78 -13.08 6.11
CA TRP A 296 -1.20 -14.17 7.00
C TRP A 296 -0.62 -15.52 6.57
N ALA A 297 -0.52 -15.79 5.27
CA ALA A 297 0.14 -16.99 4.76
C ALA A 297 1.65 -16.98 5.06
N ALA A 298 2.32 -15.85 4.86
CA ALA A 298 3.74 -15.67 5.17
C ALA A 298 4.05 -15.83 6.67
N ASP A 299 3.13 -15.38 7.52
CA ASP A 299 3.21 -15.48 8.99
C ASP A 299 2.71 -16.82 9.54
N LEU A 300 2.40 -17.80 8.67
CA LEU A 300 1.90 -19.12 9.05
C LEU A 300 0.65 -19.06 9.95
N LYS A 301 -0.23 -18.07 9.72
CA LYS A 301 -1.49 -17.97 10.47
C LYS A 301 -2.39 -19.16 10.15
N SER A 302 -3.08 -19.67 11.17
CA SER A 302 -3.97 -20.81 11.03
C SER A 302 -5.21 -20.49 10.20
N TYR A 303 -5.81 -21.51 9.60
CA TYR A 303 -7.09 -21.39 8.89
C TYR A 303 -8.17 -20.74 9.79
N GLU A 304 -8.27 -21.16 11.05
CA GLU A 304 -9.20 -20.59 12.03
C GLU A 304 -8.96 -19.11 12.32
N PHE A 305 -7.69 -18.67 12.35
CA PHE A 305 -7.35 -17.25 12.48
C PHE A 305 -7.89 -16.46 11.29
N VAL A 306 -7.70 -16.97 10.07
CA VAL A 306 -8.17 -16.28 8.86
C VAL A 306 -9.69 -16.26 8.78
N VAL A 307 -10.37 -17.37 9.09
CA VAL A 307 -11.84 -17.42 9.20
C VAL A 307 -12.37 -16.36 10.16
N ALA A 308 -11.74 -16.21 11.33
CA ALA A 308 -12.12 -15.20 12.30
C ALA A 308 -11.88 -13.77 11.76
N LYS A 309 -10.70 -13.49 11.20
CA LYS A 309 -10.37 -12.17 10.66
C LYS A 309 -11.24 -11.78 9.47
N LEU A 310 -11.69 -12.73 8.65
CA LEU A 310 -12.66 -12.50 7.55
C LEU A 310 -14.12 -12.34 8.02
N GLY A 311 -14.39 -12.42 9.32
CA GLY A 311 -15.73 -12.31 9.89
C GLY A 311 -16.63 -13.51 9.62
N LEU A 312 -16.04 -14.68 9.35
CA LEU A 312 -16.74 -15.90 8.95
C LEU A 312 -16.97 -16.87 10.11
N ARG A 313 -16.48 -16.55 11.32
CA ARG A 313 -16.64 -17.40 12.51
C ARG A 313 -18.12 -17.65 12.80
N GLY A 314 -18.47 -18.92 12.99
CA GLY A 314 -19.84 -19.36 13.33
C GLY A 314 -20.81 -19.39 12.14
N LYS A 315 -20.43 -18.88 10.95
CA LYS A 315 -21.26 -18.99 9.74
C LYS A 315 -21.16 -20.40 9.16
N ARG A 316 -22.29 -20.99 8.78
CA ARG A 316 -22.40 -22.35 8.23
C ARG A 316 -23.49 -22.41 7.15
N GLY A 317 -23.42 -23.42 6.28
CA GLY A 317 -24.40 -23.63 5.20
C GLY A 317 -24.53 -22.39 4.31
N GLU A 318 -25.77 -22.04 3.98
CA GLU A 318 -26.12 -20.91 3.10
C GLU A 318 -25.53 -19.58 3.60
N LEU A 319 -25.52 -19.34 4.91
CA LEU A 319 -24.98 -18.11 5.51
C LEU A 319 -23.47 -17.95 5.30
N LEU A 320 -22.74 -19.05 5.08
CA LEU A 320 -21.32 -19.03 4.74
C LEU A 320 -21.15 -18.88 3.22
N GLN A 321 -21.91 -19.65 2.43
CA GLN A 321 -21.78 -19.69 0.97
C GLN A 321 -22.12 -18.35 0.31
N THR A 322 -23.09 -17.62 0.86
CA THR A 322 -23.50 -16.31 0.34
C THR A 322 -22.67 -15.15 0.92
N HIS A 323 -21.77 -15.41 1.87
CA HIS A 323 -21.02 -14.34 2.50
C HIS A 323 -19.98 -13.76 1.53
N PRO A 324 -19.92 -12.43 1.33
CA PRO A 324 -18.98 -11.80 0.41
C PRO A 324 -17.51 -12.18 0.57
N ASN A 325 -17.11 -12.54 1.79
CA ASN A 325 -15.72 -12.89 2.10
C ASN A 325 -15.37 -14.38 1.90
N VAL A 326 -16.33 -15.25 1.57
CA VAL A 326 -16.04 -16.68 1.40
C VAL A 326 -15.09 -16.95 0.25
N VAL A 327 -15.19 -16.17 -0.83
CA VAL A 327 -14.30 -16.22 -2.01
C VAL A 327 -12.82 -16.05 -1.64
N PHE A 328 -12.53 -15.33 -0.56
CA PHE A 328 -11.15 -15.14 -0.08
C PHE A 328 -10.61 -16.36 0.66
N LEU A 329 -11.46 -17.17 1.30
CA LEU A 329 -11.05 -18.45 1.87
C LEU A 329 -10.67 -19.44 0.77
N GLU A 330 -11.45 -19.51 -0.30
CA GLU A 330 -11.14 -20.35 -1.46
C GLU A 330 -9.82 -19.93 -2.10
N LYS A 331 -9.61 -18.62 -2.26
CA LYS A 331 -8.34 -18.09 -2.77
C LYS A 331 -7.16 -18.43 -1.87
N LEU A 332 -7.32 -18.36 -0.55
CA LEU A 332 -6.29 -18.77 0.39
C LEU A 332 -5.93 -20.25 0.22
N LYS A 333 -6.93 -21.14 0.18
CA LYS A 333 -6.71 -22.60 0.01
C LYS A 333 -5.88 -22.91 -1.24
N LYS A 334 -6.11 -22.20 -2.35
CA LYS A 334 -5.41 -22.41 -3.62
C LYS A 334 -4.03 -21.75 -3.71
N SER A 335 -3.72 -20.78 -2.85
CA SER A 335 -2.56 -19.89 -3.05
C SER A 335 -1.69 -19.64 -1.82
N ALA A 336 -2.02 -20.22 -0.66
CA ALA A 336 -1.31 -19.98 0.60
C ALA A 336 0.20 -20.24 0.49
N ASP A 337 0.60 -21.38 -0.09
CA ASP A 337 2.01 -21.75 -0.20
C ASP A 337 2.78 -20.77 -1.09
N ARG A 338 2.28 -20.51 -2.30
CA ARG A 338 2.84 -19.51 -3.22
C ARG A 338 2.94 -18.12 -2.59
N TYR A 339 1.93 -17.70 -1.83
CA TYR A 339 1.98 -16.39 -1.14
C TYR A 339 3.08 -16.36 -0.08
N ARG A 340 3.14 -17.39 0.77
CA ARG A 340 4.17 -17.51 1.82
C ARG A 340 5.56 -17.45 1.20
N GLU A 341 5.81 -18.27 0.20
CA GLU A 341 7.13 -18.44 -0.42
C GLU A 341 7.57 -17.19 -1.18
N LYS A 342 6.66 -16.56 -1.94
CA LYS A 342 6.94 -15.29 -2.60
C LYS A 342 7.35 -14.20 -1.59
N ILE A 343 6.62 -14.08 -0.49
CA ILE A 343 6.95 -13.09 0.56
C ILE A 343 8.26 -13.45 1.27
N TRP A 344 8.49 -14.73 1.56
CA TRP A 344 9.74 -15.18 2.19
C TRP A 344 10.95 -14.88 1.31
N LEU A 345 10.88 -15.14 0.00
CA LEU A 345 11.93 -14.73 -0.94
C LEU A 345 12.14 -13.21 -0.97
N GLN A 346 11.06 -12.43 -1.09
CA GLN A 346 11.13 -10.97 -1.11
C GLN A 346 11.76 -10.39 0.16
N GLN A 347 11.57 -11.05 1.30
CA GLN A 347 12.14 -10.68 2.59
C GLN A 347 13.52 -11.29 2.84
N SER A 348 14.08 -12.02 1.87
CA SER A 348 15.34 -12.76 2.02
C SER A 348 15.36 -13.71 3.22
N VAL A 349 14.25 -14.39 3.47
CA VAL A 349 14.17 -15.42 4.52
C VAL A 349 15.07 -16.58 4.11
N THR A 350 16.09 -16.87 4.93
CA THR A 350 17.01 -17.97 4.62
C THR A 350 16.34 -19.34 4.79
N SER A 351 16.94 -20.40 4.23
CA SER A 351 16.48 -21.77 4.52
C SER A 351 16.41 -22.03 6.02
N TYR A 352 17.42 -21.58 6.78
CA TYR A 352 17.46 -21.78 8.22
C TYR A 352 16.41 -20.96 8.98
N GLU A 353 16.08 -19.75 8.51
CA GLU A 353 14.95 -19.00 9.06
C GLU A 353 13.62 -19.69 8.79
N ALA A 354 13.41 -20.24 7.59
CA ALA A 354 12.23 -21.03 7.27
C ALA A 354 12.14 -22.28 8.16
N TRP A 355 13.25 -22.99 8.38
CA TRP A 355 13.34 -24.11 9.33
C TRP A 355 12.84 -23.74 10.73
N LYS A 356 13.29 -22.58 11.24
CA LYS A 356 12.85 -22.04 12.54
C LYS A 356 11.37 -21.66 12.53
N ARG A 357 10.89 -20.96 11.50
CA ARG A 357 9.49 -20.53 11.37
C ARG A 357 8.52 -21.70 11.31
N LEU A 358 8.90 -22.79 10.65
CA LEU A 358 8.11 -24.03 10.54
C LEU A 358 8.25 -24.93 11.76
N GLU A 359 9.03 -24.52 12.77
CA GLU A 359 9.29 -25.26 14.01
C GLU A 359 9.80 -26.70 13.78
N LEU A 360 10.52 -26.96 12.68
CA LEU A 360 10.95 -28.31 12.29
C LEU A 360 11.89 -28.97 13.31
N GLU A 361 12.60 -28.15 14.07
CA GLU A 361 13.44 -28.56 15.20
C GLU A 361 12.65 -29.35 16.25
N ARG A 362 11.37 -29.00 16.47
CA ARG A 362 10.48 -29.65 17.44
C ARG A 362 9.84 -30.93 16.92
N VAL A 363 9.82 -31.12 15.61
CA VAL A 363 9.29 -32.34 15.00
C VAL A 363 10.30 -33.46 15.19
N HIS A 364 9.83 -34.57 15.78
CA HIS A 364 10.66 -35.73 16.07
C HIS A 364 11.31 -36.27 14.80
N ALA A 365 12.60 -36.64 14.85
CA ALA A 365 13.38 -36.97 13.67
C ALA A 365 12.76 -38.08 12.80
N ILE A 366 12.14 -39.08 13.44
CA ILE A 366 11.49 -40.21 12.76
C ILE A 366 10.25 -39.78 11.96
N THR A 367 9.45 -38.86 12.49
CA THR A 367 8.19 -38.44 11.86
C THR A 367 8.36 -37.22 10.96
N ARG A 368 9.46 -36.47 11.13
CA ARG A 368 9.74 -35.25 10.39
C ARG A 368 9.67 -35.43 8.86
N PRO A 369 10.29 -36.43 8.21
CA PRO A 369 10.23 -36.56 6.75
C PRO A 369 8.80 -36.68 6.19
N ASN A 370 7.86 -37.18 7.00
CA ASN A 370 6.47 -37.37 6.61
C ASN A 370 5.54 -36.25 7.11
N SER A 371 6.08 -35.15 7.68
CA SER A 371 5.25 -34.07 8.20
C SER A 371 4.90 -33.04 7.10
N PRO A 372 3.70 -32.43 7.15
CA PRO A 372 3.35 -31.34 6.23
C PRO A 372 4.33 -30.15 6.31
N THR A 373 4.88 -29.87 7.49
CA THR A 373 5.88 -28.81 7.69
C THR A 373 7.21 -29.12 7.02
N TYR A 374 7.58 -30.40 6.89
CA TYR A 374 8.78 -30.80 6.16
C TYR A 374 8.60 -30.62 4.66
N ALA A 375 7.45 -31.02 4.11
CA ALA A 375 7.15 -30.80 2.70
C ALA A 375 7.18 -29.30 2.33
N MET A 376 6.64 -28.44 3.19
CA MET A 376 6.73 -26.97 3.02
C MET A 376 8.18 -26.47 3.03
N TYR A 377 9.00 -27.01 3.93
CA TYR A 377 10.40 -26.64 4.03
C TYR A 377 11.22 -27.12 2.83
N GLU A 378 11.04 -28.37 2.41
CA GLU A 378 11.70 -28.95 1.25
C GLU A 378 11.41 -28.13 -0.02
N HIS A 379 10.13 -27.79 -0.25
CA HIS A 379 9.74 -26.95 -1.37
C HIS A 379 10.43 -25.58 -1.32
N TYR A 380 10.48 -24.94 -0.14
CA TYR A 380 11.13 -23.64 0.01
C TYR A 380 12.65 -23.70 -0.16
N VAL A 381 13.33 -24.75 0.34
CA VAL A 381 14.76 -24.97 0.12
C VAL A 381 15.05 -25.06 -1.38
N ASN A 382 14.25 -25.83 -2.11
CA ASN A 382 14.43 -25.96 -3.54
C ASN A 382 14.24 -24.65 -4.30
N LEU A 383 13.21 -23.89 -3.94
CA LEU A 383 12.96 -22.56 -4.49
C LEU A 383 14.15 -21.60 -4.26
N VAL A 384 14.72 -21.60 -3.05
CA VAL A 384 15.89 -20.79 -2.69
C VAL A 384 17.12 -21.25 -3.48
N ASP A 385 17.36 -22.55 -3.54
CA ASP A 385 18.52 -23.13 -4.21
C ASP A 385 18.48 -22.86 -5.72
N ASP A 386 17.33 -23.06 -6.36
CA ASP A 386 17.15 -22.76 -7.79
C ASP A 386 17.37 -21.28 -8.11
N ALA A 387 16.87 -20.39 -7.24
CA ALA A 387 17.09 -18.94 -7.38
C ALA A 387 18.58 -18.58 -7.24
N MET A 388 19.28 -19.15 -6.26
CA MET A 388 20.70 -18.89 -6.03
C MET A 388 21.58 -19.43 -7.16
N VAL A 389 21.34 -20.66 -7.62
CA VAL A 389 22.07 -21.26 -8.74
C VAL A 389 21.93 -20.37 -9.97
N LYS A 390 20.71 -19.97 -10.32
CA LYS A 390 20.45 -19.10 -11.47
C LYS A 390 21.19 -17.76 -11.38
N LEU A 391 21.20 -17.12 -10.20
CA LEU A 391 21.91 -15.85 -10.00
C LEU A 391 23.42 -16.01 -10.15
N ILE A 392 24.00 -17.06 -9.56
CA ILE A 392 25.45 -17.33 -9.64
C ILE A 392 25.86 -17.62 -11.08
N GLU A 393 25.11 -18.47 -11.78
CA GLU A 393 25.39 -18.82 -13.18
C GLU A 393 25.24 -17.62 -14.13
N SER A 394 24.34 -16.69 -13.81
CA SER A 394 24.20 -15.43 -14.56
C SER A 394 25.32 -14.41 -14.30
N GLY A 395 26.21 -14.68 -13.34
CA GLY A 395 27.31 -13.78 -12.97
C GLY A 395 26.89 -12.60 -12.09
N GLU A 396 25.75 -12.70 -11.38
CA GLU A 396 25.30 -11.67 -10.44
C GLU A 396 26.34 -11.48 -9.33
N LYS A 397 26.75 -10.23 -9.09
CA LYS A 397 27.77 -9.88 -8.09
C LYS A 397 27.16 -9.63 -6.72
N ASN A 398 25.91 -9.18 -6.68
CA ASN A 398 25.20 -8.82 -5.45
C ASN A 398 24.18 -9.91 -5.10
N LEU A 399 24.67 -11.04 -4.60
CA LEU A 399 23.82 -12.18 -4.23
C LEU A 399 22.95 -11.85 -2.99
N PRO A 400 21.66 -12.19 -3.01
CA PRO A 400 20.80 -12.04 -1.85
C PRO A 400 21.24 -13.00 -0.74
N LYS A 401 21.09 -12.58 0.52
CA LYS A 401 21.46 -13.40 1.68
C LYS A 401 20.37 -14.44 1.96
N LEU A 402 20.28 -15.48 1.13
CA LEU A 402 19.31 -16.58 1.25
C LEU A 402 19.87 -17.83 1.94
N ILE A 403 21.19 -17.90 2.13
CA ILE A 403 21.88 -18.96 2.83
C ILE A 403 22.40 -18.40 4.16
N ASP A 404 22.16 -19.12 5.25
CA ASP A 404 22.62 -18.73 6.59
C ASP A 404 23.87 -19.52 6.97
N THR A 405 24.96 -18.80 7.27
CA THR A 405 26.23 -19.40 7.71
C THR A 405 26.16 -20.00 9.11
N ASN A 406 25.11 -19.70 9.87
CA ASN A 406 24.88 -20.20 11.24
C ASN A 406 23.76 -21.26 11.28
N ALA A 407 23.50 -21.95 10.16
CA ALA A 407 22.55 -23.04 10.10
C ALA A 407 22.86 -24.15 11.12
N SER A 408 21.83 -24.75 11.72
CA SER A 408 22.03 -25.77 12.75
C SER A 408 22.51 -27.09 12.14
N PRO A 409 23.26 -27.92 12.90
CA PRO A 409 23.64 -29.26 12.46
C PRO A 409 22.49 -30.14 11.95
N LYS A 410 21.31 -29.99 12.55
CA LYS A 410 20.10 -30.73 12.16
C LYS A 410 19.50 -30.22 10.85
N GLU A 411 19.49 -28.90 10.63
CA GLU A 411 19.04 -28.31 9.38
C GLU A 411 19.97 -28.69 8.24
N LEU A 412 21.30 -28.53 8.42
CA LEU A 412 22.31 -28.89 7.43
C LEU A 412 22.28 -30.38 7.09
N SER A 413 22.09 -31.25 8.09
CA SER A 413 21.85 -32.67 7.87
C SER A 413 20.67 -32.93 6.93
N VAL A 414 19.55 -32.24 7.15
CA VAL A 414 18.35 -32.42 6.33
C VAL A 414 18.56 -31.87 4.93
N LYS A 415 19.17 -30.68 4.82
CA LYS A 415 19.49 -30.07 3.52
C LYS A 415 20.40 -30.95 2.67
N ALA A 416 21.38 -31.63 3.28
CA ALA A 416 22.24 -32.57 2.56
C ALA A 416 21.44 -33.66 1.82
N TYR A 417 20.39 -34.21 2.45
CA TYR A 417 19.50 -35.18 1.80
C TYR A 417 18.65 -34.53 0.70
N ILE A 418 18.09 -33.34 0.94
CA ILE A 418 17.31 -32.61 -0.08
C ILE A 418 18.17 -32.30 -1.31
N TRP A 419 19.41 -31.85 -1.10
CA TRP A 419 20.36 -31.57 -2.16
C TRP A 419 20.73 -32.82 -2.95
N ALA A 420 20.90 -33.96 -2.29
CA ALA A 420 21.19 -35.24 -2.94
C ALA A 420 20.01 -35.71 -3.79
N GLU A 421 18.79 -35.67 -3.23
CA GLU A 421 17.56 -36.05 -3.94
C GLU A 421 17.33 -35.19 -5.20
N LYS A 422 17.55 -33.88 -5.10
CA LYS A 422 17.39 -32.94 -6.22
C LYS A 422 18.64 -32.80 -7.08
N GLN A 423 19.65 -33.64 -6.84
CA GLN A 423 20.91 -33.69 -7.60
C GLN A 423 21.57 -32.32 -7.76
N ARG A 424 21.59 -31.51 -6.69
CA ARG A 424 22.18 -30.17 -6.73
C ARG A 424 23.65 -30.24 -7.14
N PRO A 425 24.16 -29.30 -7.94
CA PRO A 425 25.56 -29.30 -8.35
C PRO A 425 26.51 -29.27 -7.15
N GLU A 426 27.61 -30.02 -7.21
CA GLU A 426 28.57 -30.12 -6.10
C GLU A 426 29.19 -28.77 -5.75
N TRP A 427 29.45 -27.92 -6.76
CA TRP A 427 29.94 -26.57 -6.54
C TRP A 427 28.96 -25.74 -5.70
N TYR A 428 27.64 -25.91 -5.93
CA TYR A 428 26.59 -25.18 -5.21
C TYR A 428 26.46 -25.67 -3.77
N VAL A 429 26.57 -26.98 -3.55
CA VAL A 429 26.56 -27.57 -2.20
C VAL A 429 27.77 -27.08 -1.41
N LYS A 430 28.97 -27.08 -2.00
CA LYS A 430 30.17 -26.52 -1.37
C LYS A 430 30.01 -25.03 -1.07
N PHE A 431 29.48 -24.25 -2.01
CA PHE A 431 29.16 -22.84 -1.80
C PHE A 431 28.20 -22.63 -0.62
N SER A 432 27.11 -23.38 -0.58
CA SER A 432 26.09 -23.29 0.47
C SER A 432 26.60 -23.69 1.85
N LEU A 433 27.64 -24.51 1.92
CA LEU A 433 28.30 -24.95 3.15
C LEU A 433 29.49 -24.06 3.55
N GLY A 434 29.86 -23.07 2.71
CA GLY A 434 31.03 -22.20 2.92
C GLY A 434 32.37 -22.89 2.66
N LEU A 435 32.40 -23.88 1.75
CA LEU A 435 33.54 -24.74 1.46
C LEU A 435 34.26 -24.40 0.13
N GLU A 436 33.77 -23.41 -0.63
CA GLU A 436 34.19 -23.17 -2.02
C GLU A 436 35.67 -22.76 -2.23
N LYS A 437 36.35 -22.28 -1.18
CA LYS A 437 37.70 -21.68 -1.22
C LYS A 437 38.72 -22.40 -0.34
N LEU A 438 38.35 -23.58 0.16
CA LEU A 438 39.23 -24.36 1.03
C LEU A 438 40.11 -25.29 0.18
N ASP A 439 41.40 -25.32 0.48
CA ASP A 439 42.29 -26.35 -0.04
C ASP A 439 41.96 -27.72 0.58
N GLU A 440 42.57 -28.80 0.06
CA GLU A 440 42.19 -30.16 0.45
C GLU A 440 42.36 -30.43 1.96
N THR A 441 43.37 -29.83 2.58
CA THR A 441 43.61 -29.91 4.03
C THR A 441 42.57 -29.13 4.82
N ALA A 442 42.37 -27.86 4.50
CA ALA A 442 41.39 -26.99 5.17
C ALA A 442 39.95 -27.46 4.95
N LEU A 443 39.66 -28.11 3.82
CA LEU A 443 38.35 -28.67 3.52
C LEU A 443 37.98 -29.80 4.48
N LYS A 444 38.91 -30.73 4.75
CA LYS A 444 38.66 -31.88 5.64
C LYS A 444 38.53 -31.46 7.11
N ASP A 445 39.20 -30.37 7.49
CA ASP A 445 39.15 -29.81 8.85
C ASP A 445 37.93 -28.89 9.08
N ALA A 446 37.21 -28.52 8.04
CA ALA A 446 36.05 -27.63 8.14
C ALA A 446 34.87 -28.31 8.85
N ALA A 447 34.27 -27.62 9.82
CA ALA A 447 33.14 -28.14 10.61
C ALA A 447 31.94 -28.58 9.75
N ASN A 448 31.73 -27.95 8.59
CA ASN A 448 30.62 -28.26 7.69
C ASN A 448 30.92 -29.38 6.68
N TYR A 449 32.16 -29.88 6.61
CA TYR A 449 32.57 -30.93 5.66
C TYR A 449 31.77 -32.22 5.83
N VAL A 450 31.38 -32.55 7.07
CA VAL A 450 30.55 -33.73 7.37
C VAL A 450 29.20 -33.73 6.63
N TYR A 451 28.62 -32.56 6.36
CA TYR A 451 27.36 -32.46 5.61
C TYR A 451 27.56 -32.60 4.10
N TYR A 452 28.73 -32.20 3.58
CA TYR A 452 29.10 -32.46 2.19
C TYR A 452 29.27 -33.97 1.95
N MET A 453 29.94 -34.66 2.86
CA MET A 453 30.05 -36.13 2.80
C MET A 453 28.68 -36.81 2.83
N ARG A 454 27.78 -36.35 3.71
CA ARG A 454 26.40 -36.86 3.77
C ARG A 454 25.64 -36.65 2.46
N TYR A 455 25.85 -35.52 1.78
CA TYR A 455 25.26 -35.27 0.46
C TYR A 455 25.79 -36.27 -0.58
N LEU A 456 27.10 -36.55 -0.59
CA LEU A 456 27.70 -37.53 -1.50
C LEU A 456 27.19 -38.94 -1.24
N ASP A 457 27.15 -39.34 0.04
CA ASP A 457 26.67 -40.67 0.45
C ASP A 457 25.21 -40.91 0.08
N ALA A 458 24.37 -39.87 0.15
CA ALA A 458 22.94 -39.96 -0.17
C ALA A 458 22.64 -39.85 -1.67
N LYS A 459 23.60 -39.36 -2.48
CA LYS A 459 23.48 -39.21 -3.94
C LYS A 459 23.85 -40.50 -4.67
N ASN A 460 24.70 -41.33 -4.07
CA ASN A 460 25.10 -42.66 -4.53
C ASN A 460 24.11 -43.73 -4.07
#